data_AF-A0A7C1NQV3-F1
#
_entry.id   AF-A0A7C1NQV3-F1
#
_cell.length_a   1.000
_cell.length_b   1.000
_cell.length_c   1.000
_cell.angle_alpha   90.00
_cell.angle_beta   90.00
_cell.angle_gamma   90.00
#
_symmetry.space_group_name_H-M   'P 1'
#
loop_
_entity.id
_entity.type
_entity.pdbx_description
1 polymer ?
#
loop_
_entity_poly.entity_id
_entity_poly.type
_entity_poly.pdbx_seq_one_letter_code
_entity_poly.pdbx_strand_id
1 'polypeptide(L)' 'MSIIEHVEAREILDSRGNPTVEVELYLEDGSMGRAAVPSGASTGEHEAVELRDGDKKRFLGKGVLKAVDNVNNIL' A
#
# COMPACT_ATOMS: atom_id res chain seq x y z
N MET A 1 0.54 5.39 24.98
CA MET A 1 1.02 6.65 24.39
C MET A 1 0.80 6.53 22.90
N SER A 2 0.37 7.59 22.23
CA SER A 2 0.08 7.54 20.79
C SER A 2 1.34 7.63 19.91
N ILE A 3 2.48 7.13 20.40
CA ILE A 3 3.74 7.07 19.64
C ILE A 3 3.67 5.84 18.74
N ILE A 4 4.01 6.00 17.46
CA ILE A 4 4.09 4.89 16.51
C ILE A 4 5.33 4.05 16.86
N GLU A 5 5.10 2.78 17.17
CA GLU A 5 6.14 1.81 17.51
C GLU A 5 6.58 1.01 16.28
N HIS A 6 5.62 0.62 15.43
CA HIS A 6 5.90 -0.22 14.27
C HIS A 6 4.95 0.07 13.10
N VAL A 7 5.48 -0.05 11.88
CA VAL A 7 4.77 0.09 10.60
C VAL A 7 5.12 -1.11 9.73
N GLU A 8 4.12 -1.76 9.15
CA GLU A 8 4.32 -2.86 8.20
C GLU A 8 3.30 -2.76 7.05
N ALA A 9 3.77 -2.98 5.82
CA ALA A 9 2.96 -3.02 4.61
C ALA A 9 3.02 -4.37 3.92
N ARG A 10 1.93 -4.70 3.22
CA ARG A 10 1.79 -5.89 2.38
C ARG A 10 0.99 -5.61 1.11
N GLU A 11 1.16 -6.47 0.12
CA GLU A 11 0.33 -6.48 -1.10
C GLU A 11 -0.92 -7.34 -0.85
N ILE A 12 -2.10 -6.74 -1.03
CA ILE A 12 -3.41 -7.44 -1.00
C ILE A 12 -4.15 -7.23 -2.33
N LEU A 13 -5.35 -7.79 -2.49
CA LEU A 13 -6.20 -7.58 -3.68
C LEU A 13 -7.36 -6.63 -3.39
N ASP A 14 -7.62 -5.69 -4.31
CA ASP A 14 -8.78 -4.81 -4.30
C ASP A 14 -10.08 -5.54 -4.73
N SER A 15 -11.21 -4.83 -4.69
CA SER A 15 -12.52 -5.37 -5.06
C SER A 15 -12.64 -5.81 -6.54
N ARG A 16 -11.65 -5.44 -7.39
CA ARG A 16 -11.56 -5.82 -8.80
C ARG A 16 -10.46 -6.87 -9.05
N GLY A 17 -9.84 -7.40 -8.00
CA GLY A 17 -8.76 -8.37 -8.07
C GLY A 17 -7.41 -7.80 -8.53
N ASN A 18 -7.22 -6.48 -8.49
CA ASN A 18 -5.91 -5.87 -8.74
C ASN A 18 -5.13 -5.74 -7.42
N PRO A 19 -3.79 -5.86 -7.45
CA PRO A 19 -2.98 -5.59 -6.27
C PRO A 19 -3.19 -4.18 -5.70
N THR A 20 -3.16 -4.03 -4.38
CA THR A 20 -3.11 -2.74 -3.68
C THR A 20 -2.34 -2.88 -2.37
N VAL A 21 -1.96 -1.75 -1.77
CA VAL A 21 -1.19 -1.72 -0.52
C VAL A 21 -2.14 -1.73 0.68
N GLU A 22 -1.84 -2.58 1.66
CA GLU A 22 -2.40 -2.51 3.01
C GLU A 22 -1.27 -2.21 3.99
N VAL A 23 -1.52 -1.31 4.94
CA VAL A 23 -0.57 -0.93 5.98
C VAL A 23 -1.19 -1.19 7.35
N GLU A 24 -0.39 -1.76 8.23
CA GLU A 24 -0.65 -1.87 9.66
C GLU A 24 0.30 -0.98 10.46
N LEU A 25 -0.23 -0.41 11.53
CA LEU A 25 0.47 0.45 12.47
C LEU A 25 0.21 -0.04 13.89
N TYR A 26 1.26 -0.10 14.70
CA TYR A 26 1.19 -0.42 16.11
C TYR A 26 1.70 0.78 16.91
N LEU A 27 0.99 1.11 17.99
CA LEU A 27 1.38 2.16 18.94
C LEU A 27 1.93 1.53 20.22
N GLU A 28 2.74 2.27 20.97
CA GLU A 28 3.36 1.77 22.23
C GLU A 28 2.33 1.39 23.32
N ASP A 29 1.08 1.85 23.24
CA ASP A 29 0.01 1.37 24.15
C ASP A 29 -0.69 0.08 23.67
N GLY A 30 -0.19 -0.55 22.60
CA GLY A 30 -0.75 -1.76 22.03
C GLY A 30 -1.94 -1.52 21.11
N SER A 31 -2.36 -0.27 20.88
CA SER A 31 -3.38 0.04 19.87
C SER A 31 -2.85 -0.30 18.48
N MET A 32 -3.72 -0.86 17.62
CA MET A 32 -3.38 -1.20 16.24
C MET A 32 -4.40 -0.62 15.26
N GLY A 33 -3.90 -0.11 14.14
CA GLY A 33 -4.68 0.36 13.01
C GLY A 33 -4.28 -0.34 11.72
N ARG A 34 -5.26 -0.64 10.86
CA ARG A 34 -5.06 -1.23 9.54
C ARG A 34 -5.83 -0.46 8.49
N ALA A 35 -5.21 -0.17 7.36
CA ALA A 35 -5.87 0.48 6.23
C ALA A 35 -5.42 -0.13 4.90
N ALA A 36 -6.39 -0.39 4.03
CA ALA A 36 -6.16 -0.75 2.63
C ALA A 36 -6.40 0.47 1.74
N VAL A 37 -5.49 0.73 0.80
CA VAL A 37 -5.58 1.88 -0.11
C VAL A 37 -6.50 1.53 -1.30
N PRO A 38 -7.50 2.36 -1.63
CA PRO A 38 -8.32 2.14 -2.83
C PRO A 38 -7.51 2.42 -4.10
N SER A 39 -7.79 1.67 -5.18
CA SER A 39 -7.26 1.98 -6.51
C SER A 39 -8.33 2.64 -7.37
N GLY A 40 -8.13 3.91 -7.72
CA GLY A 40 -9.02 4.65 -8.61
C GLY A 40 -8.96 4.15 -10.06
N ALA A 41 -10.04 4.29 -10.80
CA ALA A 41 -10.00 4.20 -12.27
C ALA A 41 -9.64 5.54 -12.92
N SER A 42 -9.82 6.66 -12.20
CA SER A 42 -9.40 7.99 -12.62
C SER A 42 -7.88 8.07 -12.62
N THR A 43 -7.33 8.74 -13.63
CA THR A 43 -5.91 9.06 -13.74
C THR A 43 -5.78 10.52 -14.16
N GLY A 44 -6.43 11.42 -13.41
CA GLY A 44 -6.33 12.85 -13.67
C GLY A 44 -4.87 13.29 -13.65
N GLU A 45 -4.46 14.12 -14.61
CA GLU A 45 -3.06 14.54 -14.77
C GLU A 45 -2.51 15.37 -13.59
N HIS A 46 -3.40 15.85 -12.72
CA HIS A 46 -3.08 16.62 -11.52
C HIS A 46 -3.37 15.86 -10.21
N GLU A 47 -3.69 14.57 -10.29
CA GLU A 47 -3.90 13.72 -9.12
C GLU A 47 -2.57 13.17 -8.58
N ALA A 48 -2.53 12.82 -7.30
CA ALA A 48 -1.43 12.05 -6.74
C ALA A 48 -1.39 10.67 -7.41
N VAL A 49 -0.20 10.25 -7.86
CA VAL A 49 -0.04 9.06 -8.70
C VAL A 49 0.29 7.84 -7.84
N GLU A 50 -0.45 6.75 -8.02
CA GLU A 50 -0.13 5.46 -7.41
C GLU A 50 1.13 4.83 -8.03
N LEU A 51 1.96 4.18 -7.21
CA LEU A 51 3.17 3.49 -7.67
C LEU A 51 2.87 2.02 -8.04
N ARG A 52 3.00 1.70 -9.33
CA ARG A 52 2.87 0.34 -9.87
C ARG A 52 4.21 -0.25 -10.27
N ASP A 53 4.33 -1.57 -10.18
CA ASP A 53 5.57 -2.29 -10.46
C ASP A 53 5.95 -2.25 -11.94
N GLY A 54 4.95 -2.34 -12.84
CA GLY A 54 5.13 -2.41 -14.28
C GLY A 54 5.59 -3.77 -14.81
N ASP A 55 5.81 -4.77 -13.95
CA ASP A 55 6.18 -6.13 -14.35
C ASP A 55 4.98 -6.87 -14.96
N LYS A 56 4.94 -6.97 -16.30
CA LYS A 56 3.86 -7.64 -17.04
C LYS A 56 3.67 -9.11 -16.67
N LYS A 57 4.67 -9.78 -16.07
CA LYS A 57 4.56 -11.17 -15.61
C LYS A 57 3.72 -11.31 -14.34
N ARG A 58 3.58 -10.23 -13.56
CA ARG A 58 2.81 -10.20 -12.31
C ARG A 58 1.61 -9.26 -12.46
N PHE A 59 0.40 -9.81 -12.35
CA PHE A 59 -0.84 -9.04 -12.39
C PHE A 59 -0.92 -8.06 -13.58
N LEU A 60 -0.39 -8.44 -14.75
CA LEU A 60 -0.36 -7.62 -15.96
C LEU A 60 0.34 -6.25 -15.77
N GLY A 61 1.32 -6.17 -14.87
CA GLY A 61 2.05 -4.92 -14.55
C GLY A 61 1.46 -4.11 -13.40
N LYS A 62 0.36 -4.57 -12.80
CA LYS A 62 -0.36 -3.85 -11.74
C LYS A 62 0.09 -4.19 -10.32
N GLY A 63 1.15 -4.98 -10.16
CA GLY A 63 1.77 -5.23 -8.84
C GLY A 63 2.16 -3.92 -8.13
N VAL A 64 2.27 -3.98 -6.81
CA VAL A 64 2.59 -2.84 -5.94
C VAL A 64 3.75 -3.15 -4.98
N LEU A 65 4.60 -4.14 -5.27
CA LEU A 65 5.69 -4.51 -4.37
C LEU A 65 6.68 -3.38 -4.13
N LYS A 66 6.93 -2.52 -5.13
CA LYS A 66 7.76 -1.32 -4.93
C LYS A 66 7.13 -0.35 -3.92
N ALA A 67 5.80 -0.19 -3.95
CA ALA A 67 5.11 0.66 -2.99
C ALA A 67 5.16 0.06 -1.58
N VAL A 68 4.99 -1.25 -1.46
CA VAL A 68 5.14 -1.99 -0.19
C VAL A 68 6.55 -1.86 0.36
N ASP A 69 7.57 -2.04 -0.47
CA ASP A 69 8.98 -1.91 -0.09
C ASP A 69 9.31 -0.51 0.43
N ASN A 70 8.80 0.53 -0.23
CA ASN A 70 8.97 1.91 0.23
C ASN A 70 8.38 2.14 1.63
N VAL A 71 7.22 1.55 1.95
CA VAL A 71 6.65 1.66 3.30
C VAL A 71 7.51 0.93 4.32
N ASN A 72 7.98 -0.28 4.01
CA ASN A 72 8.70 -1.10 4.98
C ASN A 72 10.15 -0.65 5.23
N ASN A 73 10.78 0.02 4.25
CA ASN A 73 12.23 0.25 4.28
C ASN A 73 12.63 1.73 4.17
N ILE A 74 11.69 2.66 3.94
CA ILE A 74 11.99 4.09 3.78
C ILE A 74 11.17 4.97 4.74
N LEU A 75 9.90 4.63 4.97
CA LEU A 75 8.98 5.36 5.86
C LEU A 75 9.06 4.84 7.31
#